data_AF-A0A494Z2N2-F1
#
_entry.id   AF-A0A494Z2N2-F1
#
_cell.length_a   1.000
_cell.length_b   1.000
_cell.length_c   1.000
_cell.angle_alpha   90.00
_cell.angle_beta   90.00
_cell.angle_gamma   90.00
#
_symmetry.space_group_name_H-M   'P 1'
#
loop_
_entity.id
_entity.type
_entity.pdbx_description
1 polymer ?
#
loop_
_entity_poly.entity_id
_entity_poly.type
_entity_poly.pdbx_seq_one_letter_code
_entity_poly.pdbx_strand_id
1 'polypeptide(L)'
;MTLQFTGNQRFLTKRTIALLSIGPIYTLSAHFTNEWHHLFYKSTALDFSQGFPLIVLDRGPLFYLHIVYVYSYYLIGIGLLIHLYLKSNRERKKQVALMIIGSLFVFGFPFIHSIGAIKVPIDISPFGLVFSSLFYLWGIYRFNLLKLSPLAMKKVFESIKDAVIIFDIDNNLKIYNKSAIKLFGYLPNKKLIGNSAAEVLSHFPPLVQFIERTSEINHLTTQSMQLRATYYNVHFSFVNGSNNKPIGKMFILHDITESIKYEESLLQQSKQYEYLAHHDVLTGLYNRTYFEEVVKQKLAQSPKKDAALMICDL
;
A
#
# COMPACT_ATOMS: atom_id res chain seq x y z
N MET A 1 2.72 -7.71 17.60
CA MET A 1 1.57 -7.53 16.67
C MET A 1 0.68 -6.34 17.03
N THR A 2 0.19 -6.23 18.28
CA THR A 2 -0.73 -5.15 18.72
C THR A 2 -0.19 -3.73 18.50
N LEU A 3 1.10 -3.49 18.75
CA LEU A 3 1.74 -2.20 18.45
C LEU A 3 1.68 -1.83 16.96
N GLN A 4 1.88 -2.79 16.07
CA GLN A 4 1.77 -2.54 14.63
C GLN A 4 0.33 -2.30 14.20
N PHE A 5 -0.60 -3.11 14.72
CA PHE A 5 -2.03 -2.99 14.41
C PHE A 5 -2.64 -1.67 14.89
N THR A 6 -2.21 -1.19 16.06
CA THR A 6 -2.67 0.10 16.64
C THR A 6 -1.94 1.32 16.06
N GLY A 7 -1.00 1.13 15.13
CA GLY A 7 -0.23 2.24 14.52
C GLY A 7 0.89 2.79 15.41
N ASN A 8 1.20 2.12 16.50
CA ASN A 8 2.20 2.50 17.51
C ASN A 8 3.61 1.95 17.20
N GLN A 9 3.93 1.78 15.92
CA GLN A 9 5.20 1.19 15.46
C GLN A 9 6.43 2.00 15.87
N ARG A 10 6.27 3.31 16.10
CA ARG A 10 7.34 4.20 16.57
C ARG A 10 8.00 3.74 17.88
N PHE A 11 7.30 2.97 18.70
CA PHE A 11 7.85 2.45 19.95
C PHE A 11 8.68 1.18 19.76
N LEU A 12 8.68 0.55 18.58
CA LEU A 12 9.49 -0.62 18.26
C LEU A 12 10.93 -0.22 17.90
N THR A 13 11.63 0.38 18.85
CA THR A 13 13.07 0.68 18.73
C THR A 13 13.90 -0.53 19.15
N LYS A 14 15.18 -0.60 18.73
CA LYS A 14 16.12 -1.64 19.17
C LYS A 14 16.20 -1.73 20.70
N ARG A 15 16.15 -0.59 21.40
CA ARG A 15 16.15 -0.51 22.87
C ARG A 15 14.90 -1.11 23.47
N THR A 16 13.72 -0.76 22.95
CA THR A 16 12.45 -1.31 23.43
C THR A 16 12.40 -2.82 23.22
N ILE A 17 12.85 -3.30 22.07
CA ILE A 17 12.91 -4.75 21.78
C ILE A 17 13.81 -5.46 22.80
N ALA A 18 15.01 -4.92 23.05
CA ALA A 18 15.92 -5.48 24.05
C ALA A 18 15.28 -5.54 25.45
N LEU A 19 14.57 -4.49 25.88
CA LEU A 19 13.84 -4.48 27.15
C LEU A 19 12.70 -5.51 27.18
N LEU A 20 11.91 -5.62 26.11
CA LEU A 20 10.81 -6.59 26.00
C LEU A 20 11.32 -8.04 25.98
N SER A 21 12.55 -8.27 25.52
CA SER A 21 13.20 -9.59 25.48
C SER A 21 13.69 -10.06 26.85
N ILE A 22 13.81 -9.18 27.85
CA ILE A 22 14.29 -9.55 29.19
C ILE A 22 13.42 -10.65 29.79
N GLY A 23 12.10 -10.49 29.81
CA GLY A 23 11.24 -11.48 30.48
C GLY A 23 11.15 -12.84 29.80
N PRO A 24 11.10 -12.98 28.45
CA PRO A 24 11.25 -14.27 27.78
C PRO A 24 12.58 -14.95 28.10
N ILE A 25 13.70 -14.21 28.07
CA ILE A 25 15.03 -14.75 28.39
C ILE A 25 15.04 -15.25 29.83
N TYR A 26 14.62 -14.41 30.78
CA TYR A 26 14.50 -14.77 32.18
C TYR A 26 13.61 -16.01 32.39
N THR A 27 12.42 -16.04 31.79
CA THR A 27 11.45 -17.14 31.97
C THR A 27 12.05 -18.45 31.48
N LEU A 28 12.69 -18.40 30.30
CA LEU A 28 13.30 -19.57 29.70
C LEU A 28 14.46 -20.07 30.55
N SER A 29 15.38 -19.18 30.94
CA SER A 29 16.50 -19.51 31.84
C SER A 29 16.00 -20.11 33.15
N ALA A 30 15.06 -19.45 33.84
CA ALA A 30 14.52 -19.89 35.13
C ALA A 30 13.78 -21.24 35.06
N HIS A 31 13.14 -21.54 33.93
CA HIS A 31 12.50 -22.83 33.72
C HIS A 31 13.53 -23.93 33.43
N PHE A 32 14.50 -23.69 32.54
CA PHE A 32 15.54 -24.67 32.22
C PHE A 32 16.50 -24.95 33.38
N THR A 33 16.75 -23.98 34.26
CA THR A 33 17.57 -24.17 35.46
C THR A 33 16.78 -24.63 36.67
N ASN A 34 15.48 -24.93 36.53
CA ASN A 34 14.61 -25.18 37.67
C ASN A 34 15.06 -26.37 38.53
N GLU A 35 15.72 -27.38 37.95
CA GLU A 35 16.30 -28.51 38.67
C GLU A 35 17.36 -28.10 39.72
N TRP A 36 17.95 -26.90 39.61
CA TRP A 36 18.98 -26.43 40.54
C TRP A 36 18.41 -25.62 41.71
N HIS A 37 17.25 -24.97 41.53
CA HIS A 37 16.75 -23.98 42.49
C HIS A 37 15.29 -24.18 42.91
N HIS A 38 14.49 -24.91 42.12
CA HIS A 38 13.07 -25.19 42.38
C HIS A 38 12.21 -23.93 42.65
N LEU A 39 12.64 -22.79 42.10
CA LEU A 39 11.96 -21.49 42.27
C LEU A 39 10.89 -21.25 41.20
N PHE A 40 10.91 -21.99 40.10
CA PHE A 40 9.88 -21.94 39.08
C PHE A 40 8.79 -22.99 39.38
N TYR A 41 9.17 -24.26 39.54
CA TYR A 41 8.33 -25.30 40.14
C TYR A 41 9.02 -25.87 41.37
N LYS A 42 8.30 -25.88 42.50
CA LYS A 42 8.78 -26.44 43.78
C LYS A 42 8.79 -27.95 43.77
N SER A 43 7.75 -28.55 43.19
CA SER A 43 7.59 -29.99 43.09
C SER A 43 6.83 -30.32 41.81
N THR A 44 7.10 -31.51 41.27
CA THR A 44 6.36 -32.10 40.16
C THR A 44 5.95 -33.50 40.59
N ALA A 45 4.67 -33.73 40.85
CA ALA A 45 4.15 -35.01 41.32
C ALA A 45 3.06 -35.52 40.38
N LEU A 46 2.89 -36.84 40.34
CA LEU A 46 1.74 -37.47 39.69
C LEU A 46 0.70 -37.79 40.76
N ASP A 47 -0.50 -37.23 40.59
CA ASP A 47 -1.67 -37.55 41.37
C ASP A 47 -2.50 -38.62 40.64
N PHE A 48 -2.77 -39.73 41.33
CA PHE A 48 -3.57 -40.86 40.81
C PHE A 48 -4.98 -40.90 41.41
N SER A 49 -5.36 -39.91 42.24
CA SER A 49 -6.61 -39.90 43.01
C SER A 49 -7.88 -39.87 42.14
N GLN A 50 -7.78 -39.42 40.88
CA GLN A 50 -8.91 -39.22 39.97
C GLN A 50 -9.11 -40.36 38.96
N GLY A 51 -8.48 -41.53 39.16
CA GLY A 51 -8.62 -42.69 38.28
C GLY A 51 -7.74 -42.68 37.02
N PHE A 52 -6.98 -41.60 36.82
CA PHE A 52 -5.94 -41.47 35.79
C PHE A 52 -4.82 -40.56 36.32
N PRO A 53 -3.56 -40.75 35.86
CA PRO A 53 -2.43 -39.94 36.33
C PRO A 53 -2.53 -38.49 35.87
N LEU A 54 -2.49 -37.57 36.82
CA LEU A 54 -2.50 -36.12 36.62
C LEU A 54 -1.20 -35.50 37.12
N ILE A 55 -0.61 -34.62 36.33
CA ILE A 55 0.57 -33.86 36.76
C ILE A 55 0.11 -32.73 37.67
N VAL A 56 0.62 -32.71 38.90
CA VAL A 56 0.45 -31.63 39.87
C VAL A 56 1.77 -30.85 39.95
N LEU A 57 1.71 -29.56 39.61
CA LEU A 57 2.84 -28.64 39.61
C LEU A 57 2.70 -27.65 40.74
N ASP A 58 3.56 -27.74 41.76
CA ASP A 58 3.63 -26.72 42.80
C ASP A 58 4.39 -25.49 42.27
N ARG A 59 3.70 -24.36 42.18
CA ARG A 59 4.22 -23.13 41.59
C ARG A 59 5.15 -22.40 42.56
N GLY A 60 6.35 -22.07 42.08
CA GLY A 60 7.35 -21.30 42.84
C GLY A 60 7.25 -19.78 42.61
N PRO A 61 8.02 -18.97 43.35
CA PRO A 61 7.99 -17.50 43.24
C PRO A 61 8.26 -16.95 41.83
N LEU A 62 9.17 -17.58 41.07
CA LEU A 62 9.50 -17.16 39.71
C LEU A 62 8.34 -17.38 38.73
N PHE A 63 7.51 -18.40 38.99
CA PHE A 63 6.29 -18.62 38.21
C PHE A 63 5.30 -17.45 38.39
N TYR A 64 5.10 -16.97 39.62
CA TYR A 64 4.24 -15.82 39.88
C TYR A 64 4.80 -14.52 39.28
N LEU A 65 6.13 -14.33 39.32
CA LEU A 65 6.77 -13.21 38.64
C LEU A 65 6.54 -13.25 37.13
N HIS A 66 6.62 -14.44 36.52
CA HIS A 66 6.29 -14.65 35.11
C HIS A 66 4.82 -14.32 34.81
N ILE A 67 3.87 -14.75 35.66
CA ILE A 67 2.45 -14.37 35.54
C ILE A 67 2.31 -12.85 35.53
N VAL A 68 2.82 -12.15 36.55
CA VAL A 68 2.71 -10.68 36.64
C VAL A 68 3.26 -10.02 35.38
N TYR A 69 4.42 -10.49 34.90
CA TYR A 69 5.02 -10.01 33.67
C TYR A 69 4.10 -10.20 32.44
N VAL A 70 3.61 -11.41 32.18
CA VAL A 70 2.75 -11.71 31.03
C VAL A 70 1.45 -10.90 31.08
N TYR A 71 0.80 -10.83 32.25
CA TYR A 71 -0.45 -10.08 32.41
C TYR A 71 -0.24 -8.56 32.33
N SER A 72 0.92 -8.03 32.72
CA SER A 72 1.24 -6.62 32.50
C SER A 72 1.23 -6.25 31.01
N TYR A 73 1.83 -7.08 30.14
CA TYR A 73 1.79 -6.84 28.69
C TYR A 73 0.42 -7.05 28.09
N TYR A 74 -0.32 -8.04 28.59
CA TYR A 74 -1.70 -8.24 28.19
C TYR A 74 -2.54 -6.99 28.49
N LEU A 75 -2.45 -6.43 29.69
CA LEU A 75 -3.16 -5.20 30.09
C LEU A 75 -2.76 -4.00 29.24
N ILE A 76 -1.46 -3.81 28.97
CA ILE A 76 -0.98 -2.76 28.06
C ILE A 76 -1.57 -2.97 26.66
N GLY A 77 -1.56 -4.20 26.15
CA GLY A 77 -2.12 -4.55 24.85
C GLY A 77 -3.62 -4.27 24.76
N ILE A 78 -4.40 -4.65 25.78
CA ILE A 78 -5.82 -4.36 25.90
C ILE A 78 -6.06 -2.84 25.96
N GLY A 79 -5.29 -2.10 26.75
CA GLY A 79 -5.39 -0.64 26.83
C GLY A 79 -5.19 0.04 25.46
N LEU A 80 -4.22 -0.43 24.68
CA LEU A 80 -4.00 0.05 23.31
C LEU A 80 -5.16 -0.31 22.37
N LEU A 81 -5.75 -1.50 22.51
CA LEU A 81 -6.92 -1.91 21.72
C LEU A 81 -8.17 -1.11 22.10
N ILE A 82 -8.41 -0.85 23.40
CA ILE A 82 -9.52 0.00 23.87
C ILE A 82 -9.34 1.43 23.36
N HIS A 83 -8.13 2.00 23.45
CA HIS A 83 -7.85 3.31 22.89
C HIS A 83 -8.15 3.36 21.39
N LEU A 84 -7.77 2.31 20.65
CA LEU A 84 -8.06 2.21 19.23
C LEU A 84 -9.57 2.07 18.97
N TYR A 85 -10.28 1.29 19.77
CA TYR A 85 -11.73 1.11 19.66
C TYR A 85 -12.46 2.46 19.77
N LEU A 86 -12.10 3.27 20.77
CA LEU A 86 -12.74 4.57 21.02
C LEU A 86 -12.55 5.56 19.85
N LYS A 87 -11.41 5.51 19.15
CA LYS A 87 -11.08 6.41 18.03
C LYS A 87 -11.51 5.89 16.64
N SER A 88 -12.03 4.67 16.55
CA SER A 88 -12.30 4.01 15.27
C SER A 88 -13.73 4.23 14.75
N ASN A 89 -13.91 4.13 13.44
CA ASN A 89 -15.23 4.13 12.81
C ASN A 89 -16.00 2.82 13.10
N ARG A 90 -17.31 2.78 12.77
CA ARG A 90 -18.22 1.66 13.12
C ARG A 90 -17.71 0.29 12.65
N GLU A 91 -17.15 0.21 11.45
CA GLU A 91 -16.64 -1.06 10.91
C GLU A 91 -15.36 -1.51 11.63
N ARG A 92 -14.41 -0.60 11.84
CA ARG A 92 -13.17 -0.92 12.56
C ARG A 92 -13.42 -1.18 14.05
N LYS A 93 -14.46 -0.61 14.67
CA LYS A 93 -14.89 -0.95 16.03
C LYS A 93 -15.27 -2.42 16.17
N LYS A 94 -16.01 -2.99 15.21
CA LYS A 94 -16.38 -4.42 15.22
C LYS A 94 -15.16 -5.32 15.17
N GLN A 95 -14.19 -4.98 14.31
CA GLN A 95 -12.90 -5.70 14.22
C GLN A 95 -12.15 -5.69 15.56
N VAL A 96 -11.99 -4.50 16.16
CA VAL A 96 -11.25 -4.35 17.41
C VAL A 96 -11.97 -5.04 18.58
N ALA A 97 -13.31 -5.00 18.62
CA ALA A 97 -14.09 -5.71 19.64
C ALA A 97 -13.86 -7.22 19.59
N LEU A 98 -13.83 -7.82 18.39
CA LEU A 98 -13.55 -9.25 18.24
C LEU A 98 -12.13 -9.62 18.66
N MET A 99 -11.15 -8.76 18.42
CA MET A 99 -9.79 -8.96 18.94
C MET A 99 -9.74 -8.93 20.47
N ILE A 100 -10.45 -7.98 21.08
CA ILE A 100 -10.55 -7.89 22.55
C ILE A 100 -11.20 -9.16 23.10
N ILE A 101 -12.35 -9.57 22.56
CA ILE A 101 -13.07 -10.78 22.99
C ILE A 101 -12.21 -12.03 22.81
N GLY A 102 -11.59 -12.22 21.64
CA GLY A 102 -10.71 -13.36 21.39
C GLY A 102 -9.54 -13.39 22.37
N SER A 103 -8.89 -12.25 22.61
CA SER A 103 -7.81 -12.15 23.59
C SER A 103 -8.26 -12.39 25.04
N LEU A 104 -9.50 -12.02 25.40
CA LEU A 104 -10.07 -12.31 26.71
C LEU A 104 -10.19 -13.81 26.95
N PHE A 105 -10.50 -14.60 25.93
CA PHE A 105 -10.51 -16.06 26.04
C PHE A 105 -9.10 -16.64 26.18
N VAL A 106 -8.13 -16.18 25.36
CA VAL A 106 -6.74 -16.65 25.43
C VAL A 106 -6.12 -16.41 26.80
N PHE A 107 -6.36 -15.26 27.42
CA PHE A 107 -5.75 -14.92 28.69
C PHE A 107 -6.65 -15.19 29.90
N GLY A 108 -7.97 -15.17 29.73
CA GLY A 108 -8.92 -15.39 30.83
C GLY A 108 -8.95 -16.83 31.33
N PHE A 109 -8.95 -17.81 30.44
CA PHE A 109 -8.93 -19.24 30.83
C PHE A 109 -7.67 -19.61 31.62
N PRO A 110 -6.45 -19.32 31.13
CA PRO A 110 -5.23 -19.51 31.92
C PRO A 110 -5.22 -18.71 33.22
N PHE A 111 -5.80 -17.50 33.26
CA PHE A 111 -5.88 -16.70 34.48
C PHE A 111 -6.72 -17.40 35.54
N ILE A 112 -7.94 -17.80 35.18
CA ILE A 112 -8.89 -18.51 36.05
C ILE A 112 -8.27 -19.81 36.59
N HIS A 113 -7.57 -20.56 35.73
CA HIS A 113 -6.83 -21.76 36.13
C HIS A 113 -5.64 -21.43 37.05
N SER A 114 -4.92 -20.34 36.78
CA SER A 114 -3.74 -19.93 37.55
C SER A 114 -4.08 -19.44 38.96
N ILE A 115 -5.22 -18.79 39.15
CA ILE A 115 -5.67 -18.34 40.48
C ILE A 115 -6.43 -19.43 41.25
N GLY A 116 -6.67 -20.60 40.64
CA GLY A 116 -7.39 -21.71 41.27
C GLY A 116 -8.88 -21.42 41.52
N ALA A 117 -9.48 -20.51 40.76
CA ALA A 117 -10.88 -20.11 40.94
C ALA A 117 -11.87 -21.24 40.61
N ILE A 118 -11.48 -22.15 39.71
CA ILE A 118 -12.23 -23.37 39.40
C ILE A 118 -11.37 -24.57 39.81
N LYS A 119 -11.89 -25.37 40.75
CA LYS A 119 -11.25 -26.60 41.23
C LYS A 119 -11.57 -27.76 40.29
N VAL A 120 -11.03 -27.70 39.07
CA VAL A 120 -11.06 -28.82 38.14
C VAL A 120 -9.68 -29.47 38.08
N PRO A 121 -9.61 -30.81 38.07
CA PRO A 121 -8.33 -31.55 38.05
C PRO A 121 -7.61 -31.46 36.70
N ILE A 122 -8.24 -30.88 35.69
CA ILE A 122 -7.71 -30.71 34.33
C ILE A 122 -7.41 -29.24 34.04
N ASP A 123 -6.37 -28.99 33.23
CA ASP A 123 -6.06 -27.65 32.75
C ASP A 123 -7.11 -27.18 31.73
N ILE A 124 -7.79 -26.08 32.05
CA ILE A 124 -8.82 -25.49 31.19
C ILE A 124 -8.25 -24.47 30.19
N SER A 125 -6.97 -24.14 30.28
CA SER A 125 -6.28 -23.19 29.39
C SER A 125 -6.48 -23.48 27.89
N PRO A 126 -6.44 -24.75 27.41
CA PRO A 126 -6.64 -25.06 25.99
C PRO A 126 -8.02 -24.63 25.45
N PHE A 127 -9.07 -24.60 26.28
CA PHE A 127 -10.40 -24.15 25.83
C PHE A 127 -10.39 -22.66 25.46
N GLY A 128 -9.59 -21.84 26.15
CA GLY A 128 -9.39 -20.43 25.80
C GLY A 128 -8.90 -20.24 24.37
N LEU A 129 -8.01 -21.13 23.89
CA LEU A 129 -7.53 -21.12 22.51
C LEU A 129 -8.62 -21.48 21.51
N VAL A 130 -9.48 -22.45 21.82
CA VAL A 130 -10.61 -22.86 20.96
C VAL A 130 -11.59 -21.70 20.79
N PHE A 131 -12.05 -21.10 21.89
CA PHE A 131 -12.97 -19.97 21.83
C PHE A 131 -12.35 -18.76 21.11
N SER A 132 -11.12 -18.41 21.47
CA SER A 132 -10.39 -17.35 20.78
C SER A 132 -10.31 -17.57 19.27
N SER A 133 -10.00 -18.79 18.85
CA SER A 133 -9.88 -19.15 17.43
C SER A 133 -11.20 -18.95 16.68
N LEU A 134 -12.34 -19.29 17.29
CA LEU A 134 -13.67 -19.04 16.70
C LEU A 134 -13.92 -17.54 16.48
N PHE A 135 -13.61 -16.70 17.48
CA PHE A 135 -13.79 -15.25 17.35
C PHE A 135 -12.84 -14.61 16.34
N TYR A 136 -11.58 -15.04 16.31
CA TYR A 136 -10.63 -14.57 15.30
C TYR A 136 -11.02 -15.03 13.89
N LEU A 137 -11.42 -16.29 13.72
CA LEU A 137 -11.86 -16.82 12.43
C LEU A 137 -13.10 -16.06 11.94
N TRP A 138 -14.07 -15.83 12.82
CA TRP A 138 -15.23 -15.00 12.51
C TRP A 138 -14.83 -13.55 12.15
N GLY A 139 -13.90 -12.96 12.90
CA GLY A 139 -13.31 -11.65 12.60
C GLY A 139 -12.67 -11.58 11.22
N ILE A 140 -11.90 -12.60 10.85
CA ILE A 140 -11.21 -12.69 9.57
C ILE A 140 -12.23 -12.76 8.42
N TYR A 141 -13.16 -13.71 8.46
CA TYR A 141 -14.10 -13.94 7.36
C TYR A 141 -15.21 -12.89 7.25
N ARG A 142 -15.78 -12.46 8.38
CA ARG A 142 -16.94 -11.56 8.38
C ARG A 142 -16.54 -10.09 8.37
N PHE A 143 -15.43 -9.75 9.02
CA PHE A 143 -15.04 -8.36 9.25
C PHE A 143 -13.72 -8.01 8.58
N ASN A 144 -13.15 -8.89 7.75
CA ASN A 144 -11.88 -8.68 7.06
C ASN A 144 -10.77 -8.22 8.01
N LEU A 145 -10.61 -8.90 9.15
CA LEU A 145 -9.63 -8.55 10.19
C LEU A 145 -8.19 -8.41 9.63
N LEU A 146 -7.88 -9.13 8.55
CA LEU A 146 -6.58 -9.12 7.86
C LEU A 146 -6.52 -8.13 6.68
N LYS A 147 -7.56 -7.32 6.42
CA LYS A 147 -7.52 -6.35 5.32
C LYS A 147 -6.35 -5.41 5.52
N LEU A 148 -5.62 -5.15 4.43
CA LEU A 148 -4.44 -4.29 4.40
C LEU A 148 -4.63 -3.06 5.29
N SER A 149 -3.75 -2.89 6.28
CA SER A 149 -3.88 -1.77 7.21
C SER A 149 -3.87 -0.43 6.44
N PRO A 150 -4.48 0.64 6.98
CA PRO A 150 -4.41 1.97 6.35
C PRO A 150 -2.98 2.43 6.03
N LEU A 151 -1.99 1.94 6.77
CA LEU A 151 -0.57 2.20 6.50
C LEU A 151 -0.11 1.55 5.20
N ALA A 152 -0.56 0.34 4.89
CA ALA A 152 -0.25 -0.32 3.62
C ALA A 152 -0.91 0.39 2.45
N MET A 153 -2.18 0.81 2.58
CA MET A 153 -2.85 1.63 1.56
C MET A 153 -2.15 2.96 1.34
N LYS A 154 -1.70 3.63 2.41
CA LYS A 154 -0.87 4.84 2.28
C LYS A 154 0.42 4.53 1.54
N LYS A 155 1.14 3.46 1.89
CA LYS A 155 2.37 3.08 1.17
C LYS A 155 2.13 2.78 -0.31
N VAL A 156 1.03 2.08 -0.64
CA VAL A 156 0.65 1.81 -2.03
C VAL A 156 0.39 3.14 -2.76
N PHE A 157 -0.44 4.01 -2.18
CA PHE A 157 -0.75 5.33 -2.74
C PHE A 157 0.51 6.18 -2.98
N GLU A 158 1.44 6.18 -2.03
CA GLU A 158 2.73 6.89 -2.14
C GLU A 158 3.72 6.24 -3.13
N SER A 159 3.53 4.97 -3.49
CA SER A 159 4.38 4.23 -4.44
C SER A 159 3.95 4.36 -5.90
N ILE A 160 2.74 4.89 -6.15
CA ILE A 160 2.24 5.12 -7.51
C ILE A 160 3.15 6.14 -8.20
N LYS A 161 3.68 5.77 -9.38
CA LYS A 161 4.57 6.63 -10.17
C LYS A 161 3.85 7.85 -10.74
N ASP A 162 2.61 7.67 -11.18
CA ASP A 162 1.77 8.77 -11.67
C ASP A 162 1.41 9.72 -10.52
N ALA A 163 1.29 11.00 -10.84
CA ALA A 163 0.84 11.98 -9.86
C ALA A 163 -0.67 11.80 -9.65
N VAL A 164 -1.07 11.56 -8.40
CA VAL A 164 -2.48 11.42 -8.02
C VAL A 164 -2.84 12.57 -7.09
N ILE A 165 -3.87 13.33 -7.48
CA ILE A 165 -4.38 14.50 -6.74
C ILE A 165 -5.88 14.34 -6.57
N ILE A 166 -6.36 14.53 -5.34
CA ILE A 166 -7.79 14.47 -5.02
C ILE A 166 -8.22 15.78 -4.38
N PHE A 167 -9.23 16.39 -4.98
CA PHE A 167 -9.92 17.58 -4.48
C PHE A 167 -11.31 17.21 -3.94
N ASP A 168 -11.91 18.05 -3.09
CA ASP A 168 -13.35 17.99 -2.86
C ASP A 168 -14.14 18.57 -4.04
N ILE A 169 -15.47 18.60 -3.88
CA ILE A 169 -16.37 19.11 -4.90
C ILE A 169 -16.15 20.60 -5.19
N ASP A 170 -15.65 21.35 -4.20
CA ASP A 170 -15.35 22.78 -4.26
C ASP A 170 -13.91 23.05 -4.73
N ASN A 171 -13.25 22.04 -5.32
CA ASN A 171 -11.88 22.10 -5.83
C ASN A 171 -10.81 22.44 -4.76
N ASN A 172 -11.04 22.11 -3.49
CA ASN A 172 -10.04 22.24 -2.43
C ASN A 172 -9.27 20.93 -2.23
N LEU A 173 -7.95 21.03 -2.09
CA LEU A 173 -7.05 19.88 -2.06
C LEU A 173 -7.29 19.03 -0.79
N LYS A 174 -7.59 17.74 -0.96
CA LYS A 174 -7.78 16.80 0.15
C LYS A 174 -6.56 15.91 0.38
N ILE A 175 -6.05 15.29 -0.69
CA ILE A 175 -4.93 14.36 -0.61
C ILE A 175 -4.18 14.30 -1.93
N TYR A 176 -2.88 14.02 -1.86
CA TYR A 176 -1.99 13.86 -3.00
C TYR A 176 -0.89 12.87 -2.64
N ASN A 177 -0.34 12.17 -3.64
CA ASN A 177 0.78 11.26 -3.44
C ASN A 177 2.14 11.95 -3.62
N LYS A 178 3.23 11.26 -3.24
CA LYS A 178 4.61 11.73 -3.42
C LYS A 178 4.91 12.23 -4.83
N SER A 179 4.39 11.57 -5.86
CA SER A 179 4.65 11.93 -7.26
C SER A 179 4.05 13.28 -7.65
N ALA A 180 2.91 13.66 -7.04
CA ALA A 180 2.27 14.96 -7.27
C ALA A 180 3.05 16.15 -6.68
N ILE A 181 4.00 15.94 -5.76
CA ILE A 181 4.78 17.04 -5.16
C ILE A 181 5.52 17.86 -6.22
N LYS A 182 5.98 17.22 -7.30
CA LYS A 182 6.66 17.90 -8.42
C LYS A 182 5.77 18.94 -9.10
N LEU A 183 4.45 18.78 -9.02
CA LEU A 183 3.45 19.68 -9.63
C LEU A 183 3.09 20.87 -8.75
N PHE A 184 3.43 20.86 -7.45
CA PHE A 184 3.11 21.96 -6.54
C PHE A 184 4.25 22.98 -6.42
N GLY A 185 5.41 22.68 -7.01
CA GLY A 185 6.63 23.48 -6.85
C GLY A 185 7.23 23.37 -5.45
N TYR A 186 8.32 24.11 -5.21
CA TYR A 186 8.90 24.24 -3.87
C TYR A 186 7.98 25.16 -3.02
N LEU A 187 6.99 24.58 -2.36
CA LEU A 187 6.26 25.24 -1.27
C LEU A 187 6.76 24.64 0.05
N PRO A 188 7.87 25.13 0.63
CA PRO A 188 8.62 24.36 1.63
C PRO A 188 7.90 24.25 2.98
N ASN A 189 6.82 25.01 3.21
CA ASN A 189 6.22 25.14 4.55
C ASN A 189 4.73 25.50 4.61
N LYS A 190 3.98 25.48 3.49
CA LYS A 190 2.52 25.73 3.54
C LYS A 190 1.75 24.43 3.71
N LYS A 191 0.73 24.46 4.58
CA LYS A 191 -0.27 23.38 4.69
C LYS A 191 -1.10 23.38 3.40
N LEU A 192 -0.69 22.57 2.41
CA LEU A 192 -1.34 22.51 1.09
C LEU A 192 -2.79 22.00 1.16
N ILE A 193 -3.06 21.08 2.09
CA ILE A 193 -4.38 20.47 2.26
C ILE A 193 -5.37 21.55 2.71
N GLY A 194 -6.46 21.68 1.97
CA GLY A 194 -7.53 22.66 2.19
C GLY A 194 -7.46 23.88 1.26
N ASN A 195 -6.33 24.12 0.59
CA ASN A 195 -6.21 25.21 -0.35
C ASN A 195 -6.87 24.86 -1.69
N SER A 196 -7.31 25.89 -2.43
CA SER A 196 -7.95 25.70 -3.73
C SER A 196 -6.97 25.21 -4.80
N ALA A 197 -7.49 24.50 -5.81
CA ALA A 197 -6.71 24.05 -6.97
C ALA A 197 -5.98 25.21 -7.66
N ALA A 198 -6.62 26.37 -7.78
CA ALA A 198 -6.02 27.56 -8.38
C ALA A 198 -4.81 28.10 -7.59
N GLU A 199 -4.81 28.02 -6.26
CA GLU A 199 -3.65 28.42 -5.44
C GLU A 199 -2.51 27.41 -5.60
N VAL A 200 -2.83 26.12 -5.44
CA VAL A 200 -1.83 25.04 -5.35
C VAL A 200 -1.19 24.74 -6.71
N LEU A 201 -1.93 24.89 -7.81
CA LEU A 201 -1.49 24.62 -9.18
C LEU A 201 -1.34 25.90 -10.02
N SER A 202 -1.15 27.05 -9.36
CA SER A 202 -0.99 28.37 -9.99
C SER A 202 0.07 28.42 -11.11
N HIS A 203 1.11 27.58 -11.03
CA HIS A 203 2.17 27.49 -12.04
C HIS A 203 1.78 26.69 -13.29
N PHE A 204 0.59 26.09 -13.31
CA PHE A 204 0.08 25.24 -14.38
C PHE A 204 -1.34 25.67 -14.80
N PRO A 205 -1.50 26.85 -15.42
CA PRO A 205 -2.83 27.35 -15.84
C PRO A 205 -3.66 26.37 -16.67
N PRO A 206 -3.09 25.59 -17.63
CA PRO A 206 -3.87 24.59 -18.38
C PRO A 206 -4.53 23.53 -17.49
N LEU A 207 -3.85 23.13 -16.42
CA LEU A 207 -4.36 22.13 -15.48
C LEU A 207 -5.46 22.70 -14.59
N VAL A 208 -5.32 23.96 -14.15
CA VAL A 208 -6.36 24.66 -13.37
C VAL A 208 -7.64 24.80 -14.19
N GLN A 209 -7.53 25.25 -15.44
CA GLN A 209 -8.69 25.38 -16.35
C GLN A 209 -9.38 24.03 -16.60
N PHE A 210 -8.60 22.96 -16.75
CA PHE A 210 -9.16 21.61 -16.87
C PHE A 210 -9.95 21.21 -15.62
N ILE A 211 -9.38 21.42 -14.42
CA ILE A 211 -10.04 21.12 -13.14
C ILE A 211 -11.35 21.91 -12.99
N GLU A 212 -11.36 23.20 -13.32
CA GLU A 212 -12.56 24.03 -13.22
C GLU A 212 -13.69 23.53 -14.13
N ARG A 213 -13.36 23.22 -15.39
CA ARG A 213 -14.30 22.69 -16.39
C ARG A 213 -14.89 21.33 -16.01
N THR A 214 -14.16 20.49 -15.28
CA THR A 214 -14.69 19.18 -14.84
C THR A 214 -15.90 19.29 -13.90
N SER A 215 -16.16 20.45 -13.31
CA SER A 215 -17.38 20.69 -12.52
C SER A 215 -18.66 20.58 -13.36
N GLU A 216 -18.54 20.78 -14.68
CA GLU A 216 -19.63 20.75 -15.64
C GLU A 216 -19.73 19.40 -16.38
N ILE A 217 -18.73 18.52 -16.21
CA ILE A 217 -18.60 17.27 -16.94
C ILE A 217 -19.08 16.11 -16.06
N ASN A 218 -20.11 15.40 -16.50
CA ASN A 218 -20.67 14.25 -15.76
C ASN A 218 -19.95 12.90 -16.00
N HIS A 219 -18.85 12.87 -16.77
CA HIS A 219 -18.20 11.63 -17.21
C HIS A 219 -16.68 11.64 -17.10
N LEU A 220 -16.09 10.44 -17.09
CA LEU A 220 -14.64 10.20 -17.14
C LEU A 220 -14.06 10.89 -18.39
N THR A 221 -12.97 11.64 -18.22
CA THR A 221 -12.32 12.35 -19.33
C THR A 221 -10.80 12.21 -19.21
N THR A 222 -10.13 12.00 -20.34
CA THR A 222 -8.68 12.06 -20.45
C THR A 222 -8.30 13.19 -21.40
N GLN A 223 -7.36 14.03 -20.98
CA GLN A 223 -6.83 15.10 -21.81
C GLN A 223 -5.31 15.10 -21.77
N SER A 224 -4.70 15.07 -22.95
CA SER A 224 -3.25 15.28 -23.11
C SER A 224 -2.95 16.77 -23.01
N MET A 225 -1.93 17.13 -22.24
CA MET A 225 -1.47 18.51 -22.11
C MET A 225 0.02 18.58 -21.81
N GLN A 226 0.66 19.63 -22.28
CA GLN A 226 2.05 19.93 -21.96
C GLN A 226 2.11 20.84 -20.74
N LEU A 227 2.81 20.40 -19.70
CA LEU A 227 3.06 21.16 -18.48
C LEU A 227 4.56 21.43 -18.40
N ARG A 228 4.97 22.64 -18.82
CA ARG A 228 6.38 23.03 -18.99
C ARG A 228 7.09 22.13 -20.02
N ALA A 229 8.13 21.39 -19.60
CA ALA A 229 8.94 20.53 -20.47
C ALA A 229 8.47 19.06 -20.48
N THR A 230 7.33 18.78 -19.87
CA THR A 230 6.82 17.42 -19.65
C THR A 230 5.41 17.32 -20.22
N TYR A 231 5.13 16.21 -20.91
CA TYR A 231 3.82 15.91 -21.45
C TYR A 231 3.07 14.95 -20.52
N TYR A 232 1.82 15.27 -20.25
CA TYR A 232 0.96 14.49 -19.37
C TYR A 232 -0.34 14.08 -20.06
N ASN A 233 -0.76 12.84 -19.82
CA ASN A 233 -2.16 12.44 -19.94
C ASN A 233 -2.83 12.62 -18.58
N VAL A 234 -3.76 13.57 -18.51
CA VAL A 234 -4.52 13.86 -17.29
C VAL A 234 -5.86 13.14 -17.36
N HIS A 235 -6.02 12.14 -16.50
CA HIS A 235 -7.27 11.40 -16.35
C HIS A 235 -8.08 11.95 -15.17
N PHE A 236 -9.33 12.29 -15.42
CA PHE A 236 -10.29 12.78 -14.43
C PHE A 236 -11.37 11.73 -14.13
N SER A 237 -11.71 11.60 -12.85
CA SER A 237 -12.83 10.79 -12.38
C SER A 237 -13.41 11.32 -11.07
N PHE A 238 -14.70 11.13 -10.85
CA PHE A 238 -15.30 11.37 -9.54
C PHE A 238 -14.92 10.29 -8.53
N VAL A 239 -14.72 10.71 -7.28
CA VAL A 239 -14.66 9.81 -6.13
C VAL A 239 -16.07 9.72 -5.56
N ASN A 240 -16.71 8.55 -5.66
CA ASN A 240 -18.07 8.36 -5.19
C ASN A 240 -18.11 7.83 -3.76
N GLY A 241 -19.01 8.39 -2.94
CA GLY A 241 -19.32 7.89 -1.61
C GLY A 241 -20.23 6.66 -1.64
N SER A 242 -20.62 6.17 -0.46
CA SER A 242 -21.45 4.96 -0.29
C SER A 242 -22.80 4.98 -1.01
N ASN A 243 -23.31 6.17 -1.34
CA ASN A 243 -24.62 6.36 -1.98
C ASN A 243 -24.49 6.68 -3.48
N ASN A 244 -23.35 6.36 -4.09
CA ASN A 244 -22.99 6.70 -5.47
C ASN A 244 -23.02 8.21 -5.79
N LYS A 245 -23.01 9.06 -4.77
CA LYS A 245 -22.89 10.52 -4.92
C LYS A 245 -21.41 10.92 -4.98
N PRO A 246 -21.00 11.82 -5.88
CA PRO A 246 -19.64 12.32 -5.92
C PRO A 246 -19.33 13.09 -4.62
N ILE A 247 -18.24 12.69 -3.95
CA ILE A 247 -17.73 13.34 -2.73
C ILE A 247 -16.40 14.05 -2.98
N GLY A 248 -15.86 13.94 -4.19
CA GLY A 248 -14.61 14.58 -4.60
C GLY A 248 -14.26 14.27 -6.04
N LYS A 249 -13.15 14.85 -6.48
CA LYS A 249 -12.61 14.78 -7.83
C LYS A 249 -11.19 14.24 -7.79
N MET A 250 -10.91 13.18 -8.53
CA MET A 250 -9.59 12.57 -8.64
C MET A 250 -8.99 12.87 -10.02
N PHE A 251 -7.73 13.32 -10.00
CA PHE A 251 -6.91 13.57 -11.16
C PHE A 251 -5.67 12.69 -11.09
N ILE A 252 -5.41 11.93 -12.15
CA ILE A 252 -4.20 11.13 -12.32
C ILE A 252 -3.45 11.70 -13.51
N LEU A 253 -2.20 12.13 -13.30
CA LEU A 253 -1.33 12.64 -14.34
C LEU A 253 -0.27 11.61 -14.64
N HIS A 254 -0.39 11.00 -15.82
CA HIS A 254 0.56 10.04 -16.36
C HIS A 254 1.57 10.77 -17.26
N ASP A 255 2.86 10.69 -16.93
CA ASP A 255 3.92 11.30 -17.73
C ASP A 255 4.14 10.46 -19.00
N ILE A 256 3.89 11.06 -20.16
CA ILE A 256 4.02 10.44 -21.48
C ILE A 256 5.21 11.01 -22.27
N THR A 257 6.09 11.75 -21.61
CA THR A 257 7.20 12.45 -22.27
C THR A 257 8.15 11.49 -22.96
N GLU A 258 8.50 10.38 -22.32
CA GLU A 258 9.35 9.35 -22.92
C GLU A 258 8.69 8.70 -24.13
N SER A 259 7.39 8.42 -24.05
CA SER A 259 6.63 7.85 -25.16
C SER A 259 6.61 8.78 -26.38
N ILE A 260 6.35 10.07 -26.17
CA ILE A 260 6.36 11.06 -27.26
C ILE A 260 7.75 11.18 -27.88
N LYS A 261 8.80 11.30 -27.06
CA LYS A 261 10.19 11.40 -27.57
C LYS A 261 10.60 10.15 -28.36
N TYR A 262 10.16 8.98 -27.91
CA TYR A 262 10.43 7.73 -28.61
C TYR A 262 9.72 7.69 -29.97
N GLU A 263 8.45 8.08 -30.02
CA GLU A 263 7.69 8.17 -31.26
C GLU A 263 8.31 9.17 -32.25
N GLU A 264 8.71 10.35 -31.77
CA GLU A 264 9.43 11.35 -32.59
C GLU A 264 10.74 10.79 -33.16
N SER A 265 11.51 10.04 -32.34
CA SER A 265 12.77 9.43 -32.79
C SER A 265 12.56 8.37 -33.88
N LEU A 266 11.50 7.55 -33.75
CA LEU A 266 11.13 6.55 -34.75
C LEU A 266 10.71 7.23 -36.07
N LEU A 267 9.95 8.31 -36.00
CA LEU A 267 9.54 9.07 -37.19
C LEU A 267 10.75 9.68 -37.90
N GLN A 268 11.73 10.21 -37.15
CA GLN A 268 12.97 10.73 -37.74
C GLN A 268 13.77 9.62 -38.43
N GLN A 269 13.92 8.47 -37.77
CA GLN A 269 14.63 7.33 -38.33
C GLN A 269 13.93 6.78 -39.59
N SER A 270 12.60 6.72 -39.60
CA SER A 270 11.82 6.32 -40.79
C SER A 270 12.07 7.25 -41.97
N LYS A 271 12.02 8.57 -41.75
CA LYS A 271 12.30 9.57 -42.80
C LYS A 271 13.72 9.46 -43.32
N GLN A 272 14.68 9.18 -42.45
CA GLN A 272 16.07 8.98 -42.85
C GLN A 272 16.23 7.72 -43.71
N TYR A 273 15.61 6.60 -43.34
CA TYR A 273 15.64 5.39 -44.16
C TYR A 273 14.95 5.58 -45.51
N GLU A 274 13.82 6.26 -45.55
CA GLU A 274 13.12 6.59 -46.80
C GLU A 274 14.00 7.43 -47.73
N TYR A 275 14.69 8.44 -47.18
CA TYR A 275 15.65 9.24 -47.92
C TYR A 275 16.79 8.38 -48.49
N LEU A 276 17.42 7.53 -47.66
CA LEU A 276 18.51 6.64 -48.08
C LEU A 276 18.08 5.56 -49.09
N ALA A 277 16.82 5.12 -49.03
CA ALA A 277 16.27 4.14 -49.96
C ALA A 277 16.09 4.73 -51.37
N HIS A 278 15.93 6.05 -51.47
CA HIS A 278 15.68 6.74 -52.74
C HIS A 278 16.82 7.61 -53.24
N HIS A 279 17.78 7.98 -52.38
CA HIS A 279 18.90 8.85 -52.74
C HIS A 279 20.25 8.14 -52.62
N ASP A 280 21.19 8.56 -53.46
CA ASP A 280 22.60 8.20 -53.38
C ASP A 280 23.31 9.06 -52.32
N VAL A 281 24.05 8.43 -51.42
CA VAL A 281 24.63 9.09 -50.23
C VAL A 281 25.76 10.06 -50.60
N LEU A 282 26.47 9.82 -51.71
CA LEU A 282 27.63 10.63 -52.10
C LEU A 282 27.20 11.89 -52.87
N THR A 283 26.15 11.78 -53.68
CA THR A 283 25.71 12.86 -54.58
C THR A 283 24.44 13.57 -54.12
N GLY A 284 23.63 12.95 -53.24
CA GLY A 284 22.31 13.44 -52.84
C GLY A 284 21.24 13.34 -53.93
N LEU A 285 21.61 12.87 -55.13
CA LEU A 285 20.67 12.62 -56.24
C LEU A 285 19.87 11.36 -55.98
N TYR A 286 18.78 11.16 -56.74
CA TYR A 286 18.04 9.91 -56.69
C TYR A 286 18.92 8.74 -57.12
N ASN A 287 18.85 7.65 -56.36
CA ASN A 287 19.59 6.44 -56.67
C ASN A 287 18.95 5.69 -57.84
N ARG A 288 19.70 4.70 -58.34
CA ARG A 288 19.29 3.88 -59.48
C ARG A 288 17.96 3.16 -59.24
N THR A 289 17.75 2.59 -58.06
CA THR A 289 16.53 1.82 -57.75
C THR A 289 15.29 2.71 -57.85
N TYR A 290 15.32 3.90 -57.24
CA TYR A 290 14.22 4.84 -57.33
C TYR A 290 13.98 5.34 -58.76
N PHE A 291 15.06 5.64 -59.49
CA PHE A 291 14.97 6.02 -60.89
C PHE A 291 14.25 4.94 -61.73
N GLU A 292 14.63 3.67 -61.57
CA GLU A 292 14.00 2.55 -62.28
C GLU A 292 12.52 2.38 -61.91
N GLU A 293 12.16 2.55 -60.64
CA GLU A 293 10.76 2.50 -60.18
C GLU A 293 9.90 3.61 -60.79
N VAL A 294 10.37 4.87 -60.72
CA VAL A 294 9.65 6.03 -61.28
C VAL A 294 9.49 5.91 -62.79
N VAL A 295 10.53 5.46 -63.50
CA VAL A 295 10.47 5.23 -64.95
C VAL A 295 9.43 4.15 -65.28
N LYS A 296 9.45 3.00 -64.59
CA LYS A 296 8.45 1.93 -64.78
C LYS A 296 7.03 2.44 -64.53
N GLN A 297 6.83 3.19 -63.45
CA GLN A 297 5.52 3.74 -63.09
C GLN A 297 5.01 4.73 -64.14
N LYS A 298 5.85 5.68 -64.59
CA LYS A 298 5.49 6.65 -65.63
C LYS A 298 5.23 6.00 -66.98
N LEU A 299 6.01 4.99 -67.37
CA LEU A 299 5.79 4.23 -68.61
C LEU A 299 4.46 3.45 -68.58
N ALA A 300 4.06 2.94 -67.41
CA ALA A 300 2.79 2.23 -67.24
C ALA A 300 1.57 3.18 -67.29
N GLN A 301 1.74 4.44 -66.87
CA GLN A 301 0.64 5.42 -66.79
C GLN A 301 0.52 6.29 -68.05
N SER A 302 1.52 6.34 -68.92
CA SER A 302 1.53 7.24 -70.07
C SER A 302 0.92 6.60 -71.33
N PRO A 303 -0.13 7.19 -71.94
CA PRO A 303 -0.73 6.69 -73.18
C PRO A 303 0.09 7.00 -74.44
N LYS A 304 1.07 7.92 -74.36
CA LYS A 304 2.07 8.17 -75.41
C LYS A 304 3.46 7.78 -74.89
N LYS A 305 4.21 7.02 -75.69
CA LYS A 305 5.51 6.42 -75.35
C LYS A 305 6.72 7.29 -75.76
N ASP A 306 6.56 8.61 -75.83
CA ASP A 306 7.67 9.50 -76.17
C ASP A 306 8.44 9.85 -74.89
N ALA A 307 9.58 9.18 -74.66
CA ALA A 307 10.48 9.44 -73.54
C ALA A 307 11.93 9.46 -74.03
N ALA A 308 12.75 10.32 -73.43
CA ALA A 308 14.18 10.39 -73.69
C ALA A 308 14.95 10.00 -72.41
N LEU A 309 15.90 9.07 -72.55
CA LEU A 309 16.84 8.68 -71.49
C LEU A 309 18.23 9.17 -71.89
N MET A 310 18.87 9.91 -71.00
CA MET A 310 20.25 10.36 -71.17
C MET A 310 21.11 9.71 -70.09
N ILE A 311 22.17 9.01 -70.50
CA ILE A 311 23.18 8.45 -69.60
C ILE A 311 24.47 9.21 -69.89
N CYS A 312 24.96 9.94 -68.89
CA CYS A 312 26.22 10.66 -68.95
C CYS A 312 27.20 9.94 -68.04
N ASP A 313 28.31 9.45 -68.59
CA ASP A 313 29.45 9.00 -67.80
C ASP A 313 30.32 10.25 -67.56
N LEU A 314 30.57 10.59 -66.29
CA LEU A 314 31.23 11.84 -65.86
C LEU A 314 32.67 11.59 -65.44
#